data_AF-A0A7C9PZ12-F1
#
_entry.id   AF-A0A7C9PZ12-F1
#
_cell.length_a   1.000
_cell.length_b   1.000
_cell.length_c   1.000
_cell.angle_alpha   90.00
_cell.angle_beta   90.00
_cell.angle_gamma   90.00
#
_symmetry.space_group_name_H-M   'P 1'
#
loop_
_entity.id
_entity.type
_entity.pdbx_description
1 polymer ?
#
loop_
_entity_poly.entity_id
_entity_poly.type
_entity_poly.pdbx_seq_one_letter_code
_entity_poly.pdbx_strand_id
1 'polypeptide(L)'
;MGLSYYAENQILDHLFGNQNLPNIPRYLGFSLSSADRAQPGTEPLGGGYARIPVDSSHWNVSSSPSPKAKNVKDISSSRATNYWGTVVSASLFDSSVGGHYWVGFTVSPGGLQVNSGDIATLLTEEMSHGFDSGNLSARTCVKILEFLYKDVPLPSVPTLFLAAMTGGCNALSPGIEISGGNYARVAIANSLANFSPASGGKKLSVEARFPQATADWGTVTQIAFFSDLTGGDYIAWCDIPPTEIRSVSSDVLLFLPSSITFKLSA
;
A
#
# COMPACT_ATOMS: atom_id res chain seq x y z
N MET A 1 9.13 10.11 2.49
CA MET A 1 8.48 9.23 3.49
C MET A 1 7.24 8.59 2.86
N GLY A 2 6.66 7.57 3.51
CA GLY A 2 5.53 6.78 2.98
C GLY A 2 4.44 6.54 4.02
N LEU A 3 3.78 5.39 3.96
CA LEU A 3 2.67 5.01 4.84
C LEU A 3 3.08 4.87 6.32
N SER A 4 2.19 5.32 7.21
CA SER A 4 2.22 4.94 8.63
C SER A 4 1.92 3.44 8.81
N TYR A 5 2.25 2.88 9.98
CA TYR A 5 1.86 1.51 10.34
C TYR A 5 0.34 1.36 10.36
N TYR A 6 -0.37 2.38 10.83
CA TYR A 6 -1.83 2.39 10.83
C TYR A 6 -2.36 2.26 9.40
N ALA A 7 -1.94 3.14 8.48
CA ALA A 7 -2.41 3.09 7.10
C ALA A 7 -2.00 1.80 6.38
N GLU A 8 -0.77 1.33 6.58
CA GLU A 8 -0.34 0.05 6.01
C GLU A 8 -1.24 -1.10 6.48
N ASN A 9 -1.51 -1.19 7.79
CA ASN A 9 -2.34 -2.26 8.33
C ASN A 9 -3.77 -2.19 7.80
N GLN A 10 -4.37 -0.99 7.75
CA GLN A 10 -5.73 -0.80 7.20
C GLN A 10 -5.82 -1.23 5.72
N ILE A 11 -4.83 -0.83 4.90
CA ILE A 11 -4.80 -1.19 3.47
C ILE A 11 -4.56 -2.71 3.29
N LEU A 12 -3.67 -3.32 4.07
CA LEU A 12 -3.43 -4.76 4.01
C LEU A 12 -4.63 -5.57 4.51
N ASP A 13 -5.30 -5.13 5.57
CA ASP A 13 -6.53 -5.76 6.08
C ASP A 13 -7.68 -5.65 5.07
N HIS A 14 -7.72 -4.58 4.28
CA HIS A 14 -8.66 -4.47 3.17
C HIS A 14 -8.33 -5.44 2.03
N LEU A 15 -7.11 -5.37 1.49
CA LEU A 15 -6.68 -6.16 0.34
C LEU A 15 -6.70 -7.67 0.63
N PHE A 16 -6.26 -8.06 1.83
CA PHE A 16 -6.05 -9.44 2.24
C PHE A 16 -6.80 -9.79 3.53
N GLY A 17 -7.94 -9.19 3.79
CA GLY A 17 -8.86 -9.64 4.84
C GLY A 17 -10.30 -9.24 4.56
N ASN A 18 -10.54 -8.64 3.38
CA ASN A 18 -11.81 -8.06 2.97
C ASN A 18 -12.43 -7.16 4.05
N GLN A 19 -11.60 -6.48 4.84
CA GLN A 19 -12.07 -5.56 5.86
C GLN A 19 -12.54 -4.26 5.22
N ASN A 20 -13.57 -3.65 5.82
CA ASN A 20 -14.07 -2.38 5.33
C ASN A 20 -12.97 -1.30 5.43
N LEU A 21 -12.70 -0.62 4.32
CA LEU A 21 -11.78 0.51 4.27
C LEU A 21 -12.59 1.76 3.97
N PRO A 22 -12.95 2.57 4.99
CA PRO A 22 -13.78 3.74 4.78
C PRO A 22 -13.04 4.78 3.95
N ASN A 23 -13.78 5.59 3.19
CA ASN A 23 -13.21 6.80 2.63
C ASN A 23 -12.78 7.74 3.76
N ILE A 24 -11.62 8.36 3.62
CA ILE A 24 -11.04 9.24 4.64
C ILE A 24 -11.07 10.69 4.17
N PRO A 25 -11.65 11.62 4.96
CA PRO A 25 -11.34 13.03 4.84
C PRO A 25 -9.83 13.23 4.94
N ARG A 26 -9.27 14.21 4.22
CA ARG A 26 -7.82 14.41 4.20
C ARG A 26 -7.48 15.81 4.67
N TYR A 27 -6.61 15.88 5.66
CA TYR A 27 -6.08 17.11 6.18
C TYR A 27 -4.56 17.06 6.17
N LEU A 28 -3.92 18.06 5.56
CA LEU A 28 -2.47 18.19 5.58
C LEU A 28 -2.04 18.96 6.83
N GLY A 29 -1.27 18.32 7.70
CA GLY A 29 -0.66 18.93 8.87
C GLY A 29 0.86 19.08 8.70
N PHE A 30 1.41 20.11 9.35
CA PHE A 30 2.85 20.35 9.44
C PHE A 30 3.40 19.84 10.76
N SER A 31 4.66 19.39 10.77
CA SER A 31 5.35 18.90 11.96
C SER A 31 6.71 19.57 12.15
N LEU A 32 7.02 19.86 13.41
CA LEU A 32 8.26 20.47 13.90
C LEU A 32 9.38 19.44 14.17
N SER A 33 9.03 18.16 14.18
CA SER A 33 9.95 17.04 14.27
C SER A 33 9.71 16.09 13.11
N SER A 34 10.72 15.30 12.74
CA SER A 34 10.56 14.29 11.69
C SER A 34 9.41 13.35 12.02
N ALA A 35 8.60 13.04 11.02
CA ALA A 35 7.67 11.91 11.10
C ALA A 35 8.45 10.60 10.92
N ASP A 36 7.88 9.51 11.42
CA ASP A 36 8.31 8.15 11.11
C ASP A 36 7.06 7.30 10.80
N ARG A 37 7.18 5.97 10.80
CA ARG A 37 6.06 5.06 10.52
C ARG A 37 5.11 4.86 11.71
N ALA A 38 5.51 5.22 12.92
CA ALA A 38 4.72 5.15 14.14
C ALA A 38 4.07 6.49 14.54
N GLN A 39 4.72 7.63 14.27
CA GLN A 39 4.21 8.97 14.61
C GLN A 39 4.38 10.02 13.49
N PRO A 40 3.48 11.02 13.40
CA PRO A 40 3.56 12.10 12.41
C PRO A 40 4.57 13.20 12.78
N GLY A 41 5.23 13.11 13.93
CA GLY A 41 5.98 14.21 14.54
C GLY A 41 5.08 15.15 15.36
N THR A 42 5.67 16.21 15.91
CA THR A 42 4.96 17.18 16.76
C THR A 42 4.41 18.33 15.94
N GLU A 43 3.09 18.52 15.95
CA GLU A 43 2.46 19.67 15.28
C GLU A 43 2.70 20.99 16.03
N PRO A 44 2.71 22.14 15.33
CA PRO A 44 2.70 23.45 15.99
C PRO A 44 1.52 23.63 16.95
N LEU A 45 1.75 24.34 18.06
CA LEU A 45 0.71 24.67 19.04
C LEU A 45 0.40 26.17 19.00
N GLY A 46 -0.86 26.50 18.75
CA GLY A 46 -1.33 27.89 18.74
C GLY A 46 -0.90 28.68 17.50
N GLY A 47 -0.86 30.01 17.61
CA GLY A 47 -0.43 30.90 16.52
C GLY A 47 -1.28 30.83 15.24
N GLY A 48 -2.54 30.37 15.34
CA GLY A 48 -3.41 30.19 14.17
C GLY A 48 -3.11 28.95 13.33
N TYR A 49 -2.26 28.04 13.80
CA TYR A 49 -2.04 26.75 13.14
C TYR A 49 -3.32 25.92 13.13
N ALA A 50 -3.63 25.39 11.95
CA ALA A 50 -4.68 24.39 11.74
C ALA A 50 -4.28 23.53 10.53
N ARG A 51 -4.66 22.26 10.54
CA ARG A 51 -4.46 21.38 9.38
C ARG A 51 -5.29 21.87 8.20
N ILE A 52 -4.73 21.73 7.01
CA ILE A 52 -5.31 22.26 5.77
C ILE A 52 -6.19 21.18 5.15
N PRO A 53 -7.50 21.40 4.93
CA PRO A 53 -8.31 20.44 4.20
C PRO A 53 -7.80 20.31 2.76
N VAL A 54 -7.63 19.08 2.29
CA VAL A 54 -7.23 18.76 0.92
C VAL A 54 -8.19 17.75 0.33
N ASP A 55 -8.36 17.80 -0.99
CA ASP A 55 -9.28 16.96 -1.76
C ASP A 55 -8.59 16.36 -2.99
N SER A 56 -9.31 15.49 -3.72
CA SER A 56 -8.83 14.88 -4.96
C SER A 56 -8.32 15.83 -6.03
N SER A 57 -8.72 17.12 -6.03
CA SER A 57 -8.26 18.11 -7.01
C SER A 57 -6.83 18.60 -6.75
N HIS A 58 -6.27 18.31 -5.57
CA HIS A 58 -4.90 18.66 -5.23
C HIS A 58 -3.88 17.68 -5.77
N TRP A 59 -4.32 16.53 -6.31
CA TRP A 59 -3.42 15.41 -6.60
C TRP A 59 -3.54 14.90 -8.03
N ASN A 60 -2.41 14.47 -8.57
CA ASN A 60 -2.34 13.58 -9.72
C ASN A 60 -1.72 12.25 -9.30
N VAL A 61 -2.24 11.14 -9.83
CA VAL A 61 -1.69 9.80 -9.65
C VAL A 61 -1.21 9.32 -11.01
N SER A 62 0.09 9.08 -11.16
CA SER A 62 0.63 8.53 -12.39
C SER A 62 0.33 7.04 -12.51
N SER A 63 0.26 6.56 -13.74
CA SER A 63 0.13 5.13 -14.04
C SER A 63 1.44 4.36 -13.82
N SER A 64 1.34 3.03 -13.97
CA SER A 64 2.45 2.07 -14.07
C SER A 64 3.52 2.51 -15.09
N PRO A 65 4.83 2.20 -14.91
CA PRO A 65 5.42 1.16 -14.05
C PRO A 65 5.82 1.57 -12.64
N SER A 66 5.91 2.86 -12.36
CA SER A 66 6.31 3.40 -11.06
C SER A 66 5.29 4.45 -10.64
N PRO A 67 4.09 4.02 -10.22
CA PRO A 67 3.00 4.94 -9.95
C PRO A 67 3.34 5.83 -8.76
N LYS A 68 3.11 7.13 -8.91
CA LYS A 68 3.35 8.16 -7.89
C LYS A 68 2.15 9.09 -7.80
N ALA A 69 1.78 9.43 -6.58
CA ALA A 69 0.93 10.58 -6.31
C ALA A 69 1.80 11.83 -6.11
N LYS A 70 1.45 12.93 -6.78
CA LYS A 70 2.05 14.26 -6.58
C LYS A 70 0.99 15.31 -6.39
N ASN A 71 1.28 16.34 -5.60
CA ASN A 71 0.40 17.51 -5.56
C ASN A 71 0.53 18.33 -6.84
N VAL A 72 -0.59 18.80 -7.40
CA VAL A 72 -0.67 19.60 -8.63
C VAL A 72 -1.05 21.06 -8.38
N LYS A 73 -1.17 21.43 -7.10
CA LYS A 73 -1.45 22.78 -6.63
C LYS A 73 -0.61 23.06 -5.40
N ASP A 74 -0.34 24.33 -5.18
CA ASP A 74 0.23 24.81 -3.93
C ASP A 74 -0.79 24.58 -2.81
N ILE A 75 -0.30 24.11 -1.66
CA ILE A 75 -1.12 23.91 -0.47
C ILE A 75 -0.59 24.81 0.63
N SER A 76 -1.41 25.79 1.03
CA SER A 76 -1.01 26.89 1.91
C SER A 76 -1.79 26.88 3.21
N SER A 77 -1.12 27.19 4.32
CA SER A 77 -1.75 27.38 5.62
C SER A 77 -2.53 28.69 5.70
N SER A 78 -3.25 28.87 6.81
CA SER A 78 -3.62 30.22 7.24
C SER A 78 -2.37 31.03 7.63
N ARG A 79 -2.49 32.36 7.61
CA ARG A 79 -1.41 33.24 8.07
C ARG A 79 -1.11 32.98 9.55
N ALA A 80 0.16 32.72 9.86
CA ALA A 80 0.61 32.54 11.23
C ALA A 80 0.47 33.85 12.02
N THR A 81 -0.07 33.77 13.23
CA THR A 81 -0.21 34.92 14.15
C THR A 81 0.87 34.96 15.23
N ASN A 82 1.71 33.93 15.30
CA ASN A 82 2.90 33.81 16.15
C ASN A 82 3.92 32.88 15.47
N TYR A 83 5.14 32.81 16.00
CA TYR A 83 6.12 31.82 15.58
C TYR A 83 5.64 30.40 15.87
N TRP A 84 5.60 29.54 14.85
CA TRP A 84 5.22 28.13 15.01
C TRP A 84 6.40 27.22 15.31
N GLY A 85 7.59 27.61 14.87
CA GLY A 85 8.75 26.72 14.86
C GLY A 85 9.34 26.55 13.46
N THR A 86 10.18 25.54 13.35
CA THR A 86 10.78 25.10 12.09
C THR A 86 10.08 23.83 11.63
N VAL A 87 9.34 23.91 10.53
CA VAL A 87 8.66 22.77 9.91
C VAL A 87 9.68 21.89 9.17
N VAL A 88 9.65 20.59 9.45
CA VAL A 88 10.58 19.60 8.89
C VAL A 88 9.88 18.46 8.14
N SER A 89 8.61 18.21 8.44
CA SER A 89 7.77 17.23 7.72
C SER A 89 6.34 17.71 7.62
N ALA A 90 5.58 17.05 6.75
CA ALA A 90 4.14 17.21 6.63
C ALA A 90 3.49 15.82 6.63
N SER A 91 2.22 15.72 7.01
CA SER A 91 1.50 14.44 7.01
C SER A 91 0.04 14.62 6.59
N LEU A 92 -0.53 13.61 5.91
CA LEU A 92 -1.98 13.49 5.72
C LEU A 92 -2.61 12.83 6.93
N PHE A 93 -3.69 13.44 7.43
CA PHE A 93 -4.50 12.96 8.54
C PHE A 93 -5.94 12.72 8.11
N ASP A 94 -6.62 11.82 8.81
CA ASP A 94 -8.06 11.55 8.62
C ASP A 94 -9.01 12.51 9.39
N SER A 95 -8.45 13.46 10.15
CA SER A 95 -9.20 14.42 10.95
C SER A 95 -8.54 15.80 10.92
N SER A 96 -9.34 16.85 11.10
CA SER A 96 -8.85 18.22 11.28
C SER A 96 -8.16 18.43 12.64
N VAL A 97 -8.50 17.60 13.64
CA VAL A 97 -7.94 17.59 15.00
C VAL A 97 -7.81 16.15 15.48
N GLY A 98 -6.63 15.76 16.00
CA GLY A 98 -6.39 14.37 16.44
C GLY A 98 -6.36 13.39 15.27
N GLY A 99 -7.09 12.28 15.36
CA GLY A 99 -7.16 11.28 14.29
C GLY A 99 -5.86 10.50 14.06
N HIS A 100 -5.85 9.67 13.01
CA HIS A 100 -4.66 8.96 12.58
C HIS A 100 -3.99 9.70 11.42
N TYR A 101 -2.67 9.62 11.38
CA TYR A 101 -1.92 10.05 10.21
C TYR A 101 -1.71 8.84 9.29
N TRP A 102 -1.83 9.09 7.99
CA TRP A 102 -1.86 8.06 6.95
C TRP A 102 -0.59 8.04 6.11
N VAL A 103 -0.13 9.22 5.70
CA VAL A 103 1.06 9.37 4.87
C VAL A 103 1.94 10.46 5.46
N GLY A 104 3.22 10.18 5.64
CA GLY A 104 4.23 11.18 5.97
C GLY A 104 5.00 11.65 4.73
N PHE A 105 5.31 12.94 4.66
CA PHE A 105 6.17 13.54 3.66
C PHE A 105 7.37 14.22 4.33
N THR A 106 8.49 14.17 3.64
CA THR A 106 9.66 14.98 4.02
C THR A 106 9.50 16.32 3.31
N VAL A 107 9.61 17.43 4.05
CA VAL A 107 9.64 18.77 3.44
C VAL A 107 11.07 19.06 3.00
N SER A 108 11.25 19.54 1.76
CA SER A 108 12.56 19.84 1.19
C SER A 108 12.57 21.24 0.57
N PRO A 109 13.58 22.09 0.85
CA PRO A 109 14.63 21.86 1.85
C PRO A 109 14.02 21.80 3.25
N GLY A 110 14.43 20.82 4.06
CA GLY A 110 13.94 20.72 5.44
C GLY A 110 14.31 21.99 6.19
N GLY A 111 13.40 22.51 7.02
CA GLY A 111 13.70 23.68 7.84
C GLY A 111 12.90 24.95 7.54
N LEU A 112 11.63 24.84 7.13
CA LEU A 112 10.78 26.00 6.90
C LEU A 112 10.43 26.68 8.24
N GLN A 113 11.11 27.78 8.57
CA GLN A 113 10.75 28.61 9.71
C GLN A 113 9.46 29.38 9.40
N VAL A 114 8.48 29.29 10.30
CA VAL A 114 7.20 29.99 10.15
C VAL A 114 7.06 31.01 11.27
N ASN A 115 7.27 32.28 10.94
CA ASN A 115 7.16 33.42 11.83
C ASN A 115 5.76 34.02 11.79
N SER A 116 5.49 34.94 12.73
CA SER A 116 4.27 35.74 12.68
C SER A 116 4.19 36.51 11.37
N GLY A 117 3.07 36.40 10.67
CA GLY A 117 2.84 37.01 9.37
C GLY A 117 3.10 36.07 8.19
N ASP A 118 3.78 34.95 8.38
CA ASP A 118 4.11 34.01 7.31
C ASP A 118 2.90 33.15 6.91
N ILE A 119 2.92 32.66 5.68
CA ILE A 119 2.03 31.60 5.19
C ILE A 119 2.93 30.43 4.83
N ALA A 120 2.76 29.29 5.50
CA ALA A 120 3.50 28.09 5.19
C ALA A 120 2.88 27.45 3.94
N THR A 121 3.66 27.33 2.88
CA THR A 121 3.19 26.78 1.60
C THR A 121 4.08 25.63 1.18
N LEU A 122 3.45 24.50 0.84
CA LEU A 122 4.08 23.45 0.05
C LEU A 122 3.74 23.70 -1.41
N LEU A 123 4.77 23.94 -2.21
CA LEU A 123 4.60 24.25 -3.62
C LEU A 123 4.17 23.00 -4.40
N THR A 124 3.60 23.25 -5.56
CA THR A 124 3.25 22.23 -6.55
C THR A 124 4.43 21.29 -6.80
N GLU A 125 4.15 19.98 -6.82
CA GLU A 125 5.11 18.87 -6.94
C GLU A 125 6.14 18.65 -5.82
N GLU A 126 6.14 19.45 -4.74
CA GLU A 126 7.05 19.20 -3.60
C GLU A 126 6.69 17.94 -2.80
N MET A 127 5.43 17.50 -2.86
CA MET A 127 4.99 16.25 -2.27
C MET A 127 4.92 15.15 -3.32
N SER A 128 5.58 14.03 -3.03
CA SER A 128 5.53 12.82 -3.84
C SER A 128 5.41 11.60 -2.93
N HIS A 129 4.51 10.68 -3.30
CA HIS A 129 4.39 9.36 -2.68
C HIS A 129 4.31 8.29 -3.76
N GLY A 130 5.20 7.31 -3.72
CA GLY A 130 5.15 6.10 -4.54
C GLY A 130 5.51 4.88 -3.70
N PHE A 131 5.33 3.70 -4.29
CA PHE A 131 5.74 2.43 -3.71
C PHE A 131 6.99 1.94 -4.43
N ASP A 132 8.10 1.76 -3.71
CA ASP A 132 9.39 1.53 -4.36
C ASP A 132 9.88 0.07 -4.36
N SER A 133 9.22 -0.88 -3.68
CA SER A 133 9.77 -2.26 -3.55
C SER A 133 8.86 -3.30 -2.89
N GLY A 134 7.54 -3.17 -3.02
CA GLY A 134 6.59 -4.13 -2.43
C GLY A 134 6.33 -5.36 -3.31
N ASN A 135 5.70 -6.36 -2.70
CA ASN A 135 5.16 -7.56 -3.36
C ASN A 135 3.80 -7.30 -4.04
N LEU A 136 3.49 -6.05 -4.38
CA LEU A 136 2.23 -5.61 -4.97
C LEU A 136 2.38 -5.23 -6.44
N SER A 137 1.40 -5.61 -7.26
CA SER A 137 1.39 -5.19 -8.66
C SER A 137 1.31 -3.67 -8.76
N ALA A 138 1.90 -3.10 -9.81
CA ALA A 138 1.84 -1.67 -10.10
C ALA A 138 0.38 -1.20 -10.26
N ARG A 139 -0.52 -2.08 -10.73
CA ARG A 139 -1.96 -1.78 -10.81
C ARG A 139 -2.59 -1.68 -9.42
N THR A 140 -2.24 -2.57 -8.50
CA THR A 140 -2.67 -2.48 -7.09
C THR A 140 -2.13 -1.21 -6.45
N CYS A 141 -0.86 -0.87 -6.68
CA CYS A 141 -0.24 0.37 -6.20
C CYS A 141 -0.99 1.61 -6.72
N VAL A 142 -1.37 1.65 -8.00
CA VAL A 142 -2.20 2.74 -8.55
C VAL A 142 -3.52 2.85 -7.78
N LYS A 143 -4.26 1.75 -7.60
CA LYS A 143 -5.54 1.77 -6.87
C LYS A 143 -5.39 2.24 -5.42
N ILE A 144 -4.29 1.87 -4.74
CA ILE A 144 -4.00 2.36 -3.39
C ILE A 144 -3.73 3.88 -3.41
N LEU A 145 -2.94 4.37 -4.37
CA LEU A 145 -2.71 5.81 -4.52
C LEU A 145 -4.00 6.57 -4.87
N GLU A 146 -4.86 6.02 -5.72
CA GLU A 146 -6.16 6.62 -6.05
C GLU A 146 -7.08 6.67 -4.82
N PHE A 147 -7.07 5.64 -3.97
CA PHE A 147 -7.74 5.70 -2.67
C PHE A 147 -7.18 6.81 -1.78
N LEU A 148 -5.86 6.84 -1.60
CA LEU A 148 -5.17 7.78 -0.71
C LEU A 148 -5.21 9.23 -1.20
N TYR A 149 -5.37 9.48 -2.50
CA TYR A 149 -5.26 10.84 -3.06
C TYR A 149 -6.41 11.31 -3.96
N LYS A 150 -7.26 10.42 -4.47
CA LYS A 150 -8.25 10.75 -5.51
C LYS A 150 -9.70 10.49 -5.12
N ASP A 151 -9.97 10.17 -3.84
CA ASP A 151 -11.31 9.79 -3.37
C ASP A 151 -11.92 8.60 -4.14
N VAL A 152 -11.08 7.73 -4.71
CA VAL A 152 -11.52 6.52 -5.42
C VAL A 152 -11.49 5.34 -4.46
N PRO A 153 -12.62 4.70 -4.13
CA PRO A 153 -12.63 3.56 -3.22
C PRO A 153 -11.71 2.43 -3.72
N LEU A 154 -10.93 1.85 -2.80
CA LEU A 154 -10.16 0.64 -3.10
C LEU A 154 -11.15 -0.53 -3.29
N PRO A 155 -11.13 -1.26 -4.42
CA PRO A 155 -12.09 -2.34 -4.66
C PRO A 155 -11.89 -3.51 -3.70
N SER A 156 -12.99 -3.99 -3.12
CA SER A 156 -13.01 -5.21 -2.32
C SER A 156 -12.95 -6.46 -3.20
N VAL A 157 -12.22 -7.48 -2.75
CA VAL A 157 -12.04 -8.74 -3.47
C VAL A 157 -12.45 -9.88 -2.53
N PRO A 158 -13.67 -10.43 -2.64
CA PRO A 158 -14.20 -11.39 -1.66
C PRO A 158 -13.53 -12.76 -1.72
N THR A 159 -12.96 -13.12 -2.87
CA THR A 159 -12.18 -14.36 -3.04
C THR A 159 -10.89 -14.02 -3.77
N LEU A 160 -9.76 -14.45 -3.20
CA LEU A 160 -8.45 -14.36 -3.82
C LEU A 160 -8.11 -15.71 -4.45
N PHE A 161 -7.51 -15.70 -5.63
CA PHE A 161 -7.12 -16.90 -6.35
C PHE A 161 -5.59 -16.98 -6.39
N LEU A 162 -5.03 -17.97 -5.69
CA LEU A 162 -3.59 -18.22 -5.64
C LEU A 162 -3.17 -19.02 -6.87
N ALA A 163 -2.25 -18.46 -7.64
CA ALA A 163 -1.65 -19.05 -8.82
C ALA A 163 -0.21 -19.47 -8.55
N ALA A 164 0.23 -20.56 -9.18
CA ALA A 164 1.61 -21.02 -9.16
C ALA A 164 2.31 -20.60 -10.46
N MET A 165 3.52 -20.04 -10.31
CA MET A 165 4.24 -19.36 -11.38
C MET A 165 5.61 -19.98 -11.58
N THR A 166 6.02 -20.18 -12.84
CA THR A 166 7.35 -20.72 -13.16
C THR A 166 8.44 -19.64 -13.19
N GLY A 167 8.04 -18.36 -13.18
CA GLY A 167 8.92 -17.24 -12.89
C GLY A 167 8.47 -15.95 -13.56
N GLY A 168 9.21 -14.87 -13.28
CA GLY A 168 9.03 -13.56 -13.90
C GLY A 168 7.97 -12.68 -13.22
N CYS A 169 7.42 -13.05 -12.07
CA CYS A 169 6.58 -12.16 -11.28
C CYS A 169 7.39 -10.92 -10.90
N ASN A 170 6.81 -9.76 -11.17
CA ASN A 170 7.29 -8.46 -10.71
C ASN A 170 6.09 -7.50 -10.64
N ALA A 171 6.34 -6.21 -10.38
CA ALA A 171 5.27 -5.21 -10.29
C ALA A 171 4.41 -5.12 -11.54
N LEU A 172 4.97 -5.37 -12.72
CA LEU A 172 4.32 -5.11 -14.01
C LEU A 172 3.66 -6.35 -14.60
N SER A 173 4.14 -7.53 -14.22
CA SER A 173 3.70 -8.79 -14.79
C SER A 173 3.61 -9.88 -13.72
N PRO A 174 2.56 -10.70 -13.74
CA PRO A 174 2.52 -11.91 -12.94
C PRO A 174 3.54 -12.95 -13.43
N GLY A 175 4.20 -12.77 -14.57
CA GLY A 175 5.10 -13.78 -15.13
C GLY A 175 4.33 -14.90 -15.83
N ILE A 176 4.87 -16.12 -15.80
CA ILE A 176 4.30 -17.28 -16.50
C ILE A 176 3.53 -18.15 -15.51
N GLU A 177 2.20 -18.17 -15.67
CA GLU A 177 1.33 -19.07 -14.92
C GLU A 177 1.36 -20.48 -15.52
N ILE A 178 1.32 -21.49 -14.65
CA ILE A 178 1.21 -22.90 -15.06
C ILE A 178 -0.10 -23.12 -15.83
N SER A 179 -0.10 -24.04 -16.80
CA SER A 179 -1.30 -24.48 -17.50
C SER A 179 -1.25 -25.98 -17.81
N GLY A 180 -2.41 -26.63 -17.90
CA GLY A 180 -2.52 -28.07 -18.14
C GLY A 180 -2.20 -28.92 -16.90
N GLY A 181 -2.11 -30.25 -17.07
CA GLY A 181 -1.71 -31.17 -16.00
C GLY A 181 -2.58 -31.11 -14.74
N ASN A 182 -3.90 -30.86 -14.88
CA ASN A 182 -4.84 -30.66 -13.77
C ASN A 182 -4.59 -29.39 -12.91
N TYR A 183 -3.75 -28.46 -13.37
CA TYR A 183 -3.54 -27.18 -12.70
C TYR A 183 -4.82 -26.34 -12.68
N ALA A 184 -5.11 -25.78 -11.49
CA ALA A 184 -6.10 -24.72 -11.30
C ALA A 184 -5.64 -23.82 -10.15
N ARG A 185 -5.97 -22.52 -10.22
CA ARG A 185 -5.75 -21.60 -9.10
C ARG A 185 -6.51 -22.06 -7.86
N VAL A 186 -5.91 -21.87 -6.69
CA VAL A 186 -6.56 -22.18 -5.41
C VAL A 186 -7.44 -20.99 -5.00
N ALA A 187 -8.75 -21.21 -4.88
CA ALA A 187 -9.67 -20.20 -4.36
C ALA A 187 -9.56 -20.10 -2.84
N ILE A 188 -9.33 -18.89 -2.33
CA ILE A 188 -9.19 -18.59 -0.90
C ILE A 188 -10.16 -17.47 -0.57
N ALA A 189 -11.15 -17.74 0.30
CA ALA A 189 -12.06 -16.71 0.76
C ALA A 189 -11.26 -15.60 1.47
N ASN A 190 -11.42 -14.35 1.04
CA ASN A 190 -10.68 -13.22 1.58
C ASN A 190 -11.32 -12.79 2.90
N SER A 191 -10.68 -13.15 4.01
CA SER A 191 -11.21 -12.92 5.35
C SER A 191 -10.10 -13.00 6.40
N LEU A 192 -10.36 -12.48 7.60
CA LEU A 192 -9.44 -12.61 8.73
C LEU A 192 -9.27 -14.06 9.25
N ALA A 193 -10.14 -15.00 8.83
CA ALA A 193 -9.97 -16.42 9.14
C ALA A 193 -8.86 -17.05 8.28
N ASN A 194 -8.74 -16.62 7.02
CA ASN A 194 -7.76 -17.15 6.07
C ASN A 194 -6.50 -16.31 5.99
N PHE A 195 -6.53 -15.07 6.49
CA PHE A 195 -5.38 -14.18 6.54
C PHE A 195 -5.30 -13.47 7.89
N SER A 196 -4.20 -13.68 8.61
CA SER A 196 -3.93 -13.05 9.90
C SER A 196 -4.10 -11.52 9.86
N PRO A 197 -4.55 -10.86 10.93
CA PRO A 197 -4.58 -9.39 11.01
C PRO A 197 -3.23 -8.77 10.66
N ALA A 198 -3.24 -7.65 9.94
CA ALA A 198 -2.01 -7.01 9.50
C ALA A 198 -1.22 -6.46 10.70
N SER A 199 0.09 -6.72 10.70
CA SER A 199 1.03 -6.20 11.69
C SER A 199 2.42 -6.09 11.06
N GLY A 200 2.66 -5.00 10.32
CA GLY A 200 3.90 -4.84 9.54
C GLY A 200 4.01 -5.85 8.38
N GLY A 201 2.87 -6.36 7.95
CA GLY A 201 2.70 -7.37 6.92
C GLY A 201 1.46 -8.22 7.17
N LYS A 202 1.05 -8.96 6.15
CA LYS A 202 -0.10 -9.87 6.17
C LYS A 202 0.37 -11.29 5.86
N LYS A 203 -0.19 -12.30 6.53
CA LYS A 203 0.16 -13.71 6.28
C LYS A 203 -1.07 -14.55 6.00
N LEU A 204 -0.94 -15.50 5.08
CA LEU A 204 -1.93 -16.56 4.90
C LEU A 204 -1.98 -17.42 6.17
N SER A 205 -3.16 -17.72 6.69
CA SER A 205 -3.38 -18.45 7.95
C SER A 205 -3.95 -19.85 7.75
N VAL A 206 -4.18 -20.24 6.50
CA VAL A 206 -4.66 -21.58 6.10
C VAL A 206 -3.68 -22.25 5.16
N GLU A 207 -3.80 -23.57 5.04
CA GLU A 207 -3.11 -24.30 3.99
C GLU A 207 -3.71 -23.94 2.62
N ALA A 208 -2.86 -23.62 1.65
CA ALA A 208 -3.26 -23.51 0.25
C ALA A 208 -2.76 -24.73 -0.52
N ARG A 209 -3.69 -25.55 -0.99
CA ARG A 209 -3.41 -26.84 -1.64
C ARG A 209 -3.86 -26.83 -3.08
N PHE A 210 -2.91 -26.98 -4.01
CA PHE A 210 -3.22 -27.13 -5.43
C PHE A 210 -3.75 -28.54 -5.73
N PRO A 211 -4.45 -28.75 -6.85
CA PRO A 211 -4.76 -30.10 -7.32
C PRO A 211 -3.50 -30.93 -7.51
N GLN A 212 -3.59 -32.26 -7.42
CA GLN A 212 -2.46 -33.12 -7.76
C GLN A 212 -2.12 -32.97 -9.25
N ALA A 213 -0.84 -32.76 -9.55
CA ALA A 213 -0.35 -32.60 -10.91
C ALA A 213 -0.46 -33.93 -11.67
N THR A 214 -1.12 -33.91 -12.83
CA THR A 214 -1.21 -35.08 -13.74
C THR A 214 -0.21 -35.02 -14.90
N ALA A 215 0.52 -33.92 -15.01
CA ALA A 215 1.67 -33.73 -15.89
C ALA A 215 2.72 -32.89 -15.15
N ASP A 216 3.92 -32.77 -15.72
CA ASP A 216 4.96 -31.90 -15.15
C ASP A 216 4.57 -30.43 -15.33
N TRP A 217 4.44 -29.71 -14.20
CA TRP A 217 4.18 -28.27 -14.19
C TRP A 217 5.44 -27.42 -14.34
N GLY A 218 6.61 -28.07 -14.38
CA GLY A 218 7.90 -27.41 -14.33
C GLY A 218 8.22 -26.86 -12.95
N THR A 219 9.34 -26.12 -12.86
CA THR A 219 9.84 -25.56 -11.61
C THR A 219 9.01 -24.35 -11.18
N VAL A 220 8.31 -24.47 -10.06
CA VAL A 220 7.54 -23.35 -9.48
C VAL A 220 8.48 -22.50 -8.63
N THR A 221 8.62 -21.23 -9.00
CA THR A 221 9.56 -20.31 -8.35
C THR A 221 8.86 -19.19 -7.58
N GLN A 222 7.61 -18.89 -7.94
CA GLN A 222 6.85 -17.79 -7.38
C GLN A 222 5.36 -18.16 -7.31
N ILE A 223 4.62 -17.40 -6.53
CA ILE A 223 3.16 -17.44 -6.47
C ILE A 223 2.58 -16.05 -6.69
N ALA A 224 1.36 -15.99 -7.23
CA ALA A 224 0.66 -14.73 -7.47
C ALA A 224 -0.80 -14.81 -7.02
N PHE A 225 -1.35 -13.70 -6.52
CA PHE A 225 -2.75 -13.57 -6.21
C PHE A 225 -3.49 -12.81 -7.30
N PHE A 226 -4.63 -13.35 -7.71
CA PHE A 226 -5.56 -12.76 -8.65
C PHE A 226 -6.94 -12.56 -8.03
N SER A 227 -7.72 -11.66 -8.61
CA SER A 227 -9.11 -11.41 -8.19
C SER A 227 -10.13 -12.42 -8.74
N ASP A 228 -9.76 -13.21 -9.75
CA ASP A 228 -10.66 -14.19 -10.39
C ASP A 228 -10.00 -15.53 -10.67
N LEU A 229 -10.82 -16.57 -10.88
CA LEU A 229 -10.39 -17.93 -11.19
C LEU A 229 -9.61 -18.01 -12.50
N THR A 230 -10.00 -17.21 -13.50
CA THR A 230 -9.35 -17.11 -14.81
C THR A 230 -9.19 -15.64 -15.17
N GLY A 231 -7.98 -15.20 -15.50
CA GLY A 231 -7.71 -13.79 -15.74
C GLY A 231 -7.73 -12.97 -14.44
N GLY A 232 -8.59 -11.96 -14.38
CA GLY A 232 -8.69 -11.05 -13.24
C GLY A 232 -7.50 -10.10 -13.09
N ASP A 233 -7.64 -9.16 -12.16
CA ASP A 233 -6.54 -8.29 -11.76
C ASP A 233 -5.47 -9.07 -10.99
N TYR A 234 -4.22 -8.88 -11.41
CA TYR A 234 -3.03 -9.31 -10.68
C TYR A 234 -2.82 -8.39 -9.47
N ILE A 235 -2.86 -8.95 -8.26
CA ILE A 235 -2.89 -8.18 -7.02
C ILE A 235 -1.49 -8.07 -6.42
N ALA A 236 -0.85 -9.22 -6.21
CA ALA A 236 0.42 -9.36 -5.50
C ALA A 236 1.14 -10.64 -5.92
N TRP A 237 2.44 -10.73 -5.63
CA TRP A 237 3.23 -11.95 -5.79
C TRP A 237 4.15 -12.18 -4.61
N CYS A 238 4.62 -13.41 -4.43
CA CYS A 238 5.64 -13.74 -3.46
C CYS A 238 6.63 -14.72 -4.09
N ASP A 239 7.91 -14.54 -3.77
CA ASP A 239 8.94 -15.51 -4.15
C ASP A 239 8.85 -16.73 -3.25
N ILE A 240 8.96 -17.91 -3.83
CA ILE A 240 9.13 -19.14 -3.06
C ILE A 240 10.60 -19.18 -2.61
N PRO A 241 10.89 -19.44 -1.31
CA PRO A 241 12.27 -19.57 -0.85
C PRO A 241 13.03 -20.61 -1.70
N PRO A 242 14.32 -20.39 -2.03
CA PRO A 242 15.07 -21.32 -2.90
C PRO A 242 15.09 -22.78 -2.41
N THR A 243 14.91 -23.00 -1.11
CA THR A 243 14.82 -24.33 -0.48
C THR A 243 13.51 -25.06 -0.76
N GLU A 244 12.47 -24.35 -1.21
CA GLU A 244 11.12 -24.87 -1.47
C GLU A 244 10.78 -24.90 -2.97
N ILE A 245 11.62 -24.30 -3.81
CA ILE A 245 11.50 -24.37 -5.27
C ILE A 245 11.68 -25.81 -5.75
N ARG A 246 10.70 -26.32 -6.50
CA ARG A 246 10.75 -27.68 -7.06
C ARG A 246 9.88 -27.80 -8.31
N SER A 247 10.21 -28.79 -9.14
CA SER A 247 9.29 -29.28 -10.16
C SER A 247 8.14 -30.05 -9.53
N VAL A 248 6.93 -29.90 -10.07
CA VAL A 248 5.74 -30.58 -9.55
C VAL A 248 5.22 -31.55 -10.62
N SER A 249 5.35 -32.85 -10.36
CA SER A 249 4.88 -33.92 -11.26
C SER A 249 4.40 -35.11 -10.43
N SER A 250 3.16 -35.56 -10.67
CA SER A 250 2.48 -36.58 -9.85
C SER A 250 2.42 -36.25 -8.35
N ASP A 251 2.67 -35.00 -7.99
CA ASP A 251 2.75 -34.48 -6.63
C ASP A 251 1.76 -33.33 -6.43
N VAL A 252 1.60 -32.90 -5.19
CA VAL A 252 0.78 -31.77 -4.78
C VAL A 252 1.71 -30.62 -4.38
N LEU A 253 1.48 -29.45 -4.97
CA LEU A 253 2.03 -28.20 -4.43
C LEU A 253 1.13 -27.73 -3.28
N LEU A 254 1.72 -27.53 -2.10
CA LEU A 254 1.01 -27.01 -0.93
C LEU A 254 1.84 -25.94 -0.24
N PHE A 255 1.15 -24.95 0.31
CA PHE A 255 1.74 -23.91 1.15
C PHE A 255 1.08 -23.96 2.52
N LEU A 256 1.90 -24.10 3.55
CA LEU A 256 1.42 -24.16 4.93
C LEU A 256 1.02 -22.77 5.44
N PRO A 257 0.20 -22.68 6.50
CA PRO A 257 -0.06 -21.43 7.18
C PRO A 257 1.24 -20.67 7.50
N SER A 258 1.20 -19.36 7.29
CA SER A 258 2.30 -18.40 7.51
C SER A 258 3.51 -18.52 6.59
N SER A 259 3.54 -19.45 5.62
CA SER A 259 4.65 -19.54 4.67
C SER A 259 4.65 -18.39 3.65
N ILE A 260 3.50 -17.74 3.46
CA ILE A 260 3.32 -16.62 2.52
C ILE A 260 3.10 -15.33 3.32
N THR A 261 3.95 -14.32 3.09
CA THR A 261 3.86 -12.99 3.72
C THR A 261 3.83 -11.88 2.67
N PHE A 262 2.98 -10.87 2.90
CA PHE A 262 2.83 -9.69 2.06
C PHE A 262 3.14 -8.42 2.84
N LYS A 263 3.75 -7.43 2.18
CA LYS A 263 4.02 -6.10 2.72
C LYS A 263 3.82 -5.04 1.63
N LEU A 264 3.44 -3.82 2.03
CA LEU A 264 3.28 -2.70 1.09
C LEU A 264 4.63 -2.04 0.74
N SER A 265 5.60 -2.14 1.64
CA SER A 265 6.98 -1.70 1.46
C SER A 265 7.94 -2.69 2.13
N ALA A 266 9.16 -2.82 1.59
CA ALA A 266 10.23 -3.59 2.21
C ALA A 266 10.58 -3.04 3.61
#